data_AF-F9Q7T7-F1
#
_entry.id   AF-F9Q7T7-F1
#
_cell.length_a   1.000
_cell.length_b   1.000
_cell.length_c   1.000
_cell.angle_alpha   90.00
_cell.angle_beta   90.00
_cell.angle_gamma   90.00
#
_symmetry.space_group_name_H-M   'P 1'
#
loop_
_entity.id
_entity.type
_entity.pdbx_description
1 polymer ?
#
loop_
_entity_poly.entity_id
_entity_poly.type
_entity_poly.pdbx_seq_one_letter_code
_entity_poly.pdbx_strand_id
1 'polypeptide(L)'
;MLNENDIEQLTLQRLQSLGWEYRYGKDLPVHEGEFVRGDLSGVVFIEQLREAVRKLNPQLPESAVDSVVKAATKSDIGDLVVRNQAFYKLLRDGVRVEYQADGEQKIEMARLVDFEHWENNRFVAVNQLEIRSRKGGKRIPDIIGFVNGLPLVVFELKNPLRESADLLQAFNQFETYKDEIAELFVYNQTLIISDGIAARLGSLSADFQRFTPWKVVDEKNQSARLYFDDELQSLLNGLMKPEDLLDYIRYFVLFERDSNGKTIKKSRHTINITA
;
A
#
# COMPACT_ATOMS: atom_id res chain seq x y z
N MET A 1 6.07 8.93 -29.01
CA MET A 1 4.73 9.19 -28.46
C MET A 1 4.66 8.35 -27.19
N LEU A 2 4.44 8.98 -26.03
CA LEU A 2 4.44 8.31 -24.72
C LEU A 2 3.27 7.33 -24.66
N ASN A 3 3.52 6.08 -24.27
CA ASN A 3 2.48 5.06 -24.05
C ASN A 3 2.40 4.65 -22.56
N GLU A 4 1.45 3.77 -22.22
CA GLU A 4 1.22 3.29 -20.84
C GLU A 4 2.47 2.64 -20.21
N ASN A 5 3.23 1.86 -20.99
CA ASN A 5 4.49 1.28 -20.52
C ASN A 5 5.54 2.36 -20.25
N ASP A 6 5.63 3.41 -21.08
CA ASP A 6 6.54 4.52 -20.83
C ASP A 6 6.19 5.24 -19.50
N ILE A 7 4.91 5.41 -19.19
CA ILE A 7 4.43 6.01 -17.93
C ILE A 7 4.76 5.12 -16.74
N GLU A 8 4.53 3.81 -16.87
CA GLU A 8 4.91 2.82 -15.84
C GLU A 8 6.41 2.90 -15.55
N GLN A 9 7.26 2.90 -16.58
CA GLN A 9 8.71 2.97 -16.43
C GLN A 9 9.18 4.29 -15.82
N LEU A 10 8.60 5.43 -16.22
CA LEU A 10 8.90 6.73 -15.61
C LEU A 10 8.45 6.79 -14.15
N THR A 11 7.31 6.18 -13.81
CA THR A 11 6.81 6.06 -12.43
C THR A 11 7.78 5.24 -11.58
N LEU A 12 8.22 4.08 -12.07
CA LEU A 12 9.20 3.22 -11.38
C LEU A 12 10.54 3.93 -11.18
N GLN A 13 11.07 4.58 -12.22
CA GLN A 13 12.30 5.38 -12.12
C GLN A 13 12.17 6.47 -11.06
N ARG A 14 11.01 7.14 -11.00
CA ARG A 14 10.77 8.16 -9.98
C ARG A 14 10.74 7.55 -8.57
N LEU A 15 10.00 6.45 -8.37
CA LEU A 15 9.99 5.73 -7.09
C LEU A 15 11.41 5.32 -6.65
N GLN A 16 12.23 4.83 -7.58
CA GLN A 16 13.64 4.52 -7.30
C GLN A 16 14.42 5.75 -6.83
N SER A 17 14.23 6.91 -7.48
CA SER A 17 14.87 8.16 -7.06
C SER A 17 14.42 8.66 -5.68
N LEU A 18 13.25 8.21 -5.20
CA LEU A 18 12.70 8.51 -3.88
C LEU A 18 13.12 7.47 -2.82
N GLY A 19 13.94 6.48 -3.17
CA GLY A 19 14.46 5.47 -2.23
C GLY A 19 13.76 4.12 -2.26
N TRP A 20 12.88 3.86 -3.22
CA TRP A 20 12.27 2.54 -3.40
C TRP A 20 13.19 1.59 -4.16
N GLU A 21 13.24 0.34 -3.72
CA GLU A 21 13.81 -0.75 -4.51
C GLU A 21 12.85 -1.12 -5.64
N TYR A 22 13.36 -1.36 -6.85
CA TYR A 22 12.55 -1.86 -7.97
C TYR A 22 12.75 -3.38 -8.16
N ARG A 23 11.65 -4.10 -8.41
CA ARG A 23 11.66 -5.51 -8.83
C ARG A 23 10.66 -5.78 -9.96
N TYR A 24 11.05 -6.63 -10.91
CA TYR A 24 10.17 -7.15 -11.94
C TYR A 24 9.42 -8.37 -11.43
N GLY A 25 8.10 -8.28 -11.31
CA GLY A 25 7.25 -9.27 -10.62
C GLY A 25 7.26 -10.67 -11.24
N LYS A 26 7.57 -10.81 -12.53
CA LYS A 26 7.69 -12.12 -13.19
C LYS A 26 8.96 -12.89 -12.80
N ASP A 27 9.98 -12.17 -12.34
CA ASP A 27 11.24 -12.77 -11.88
C ASP A 27 11.19 -13.11 -10.39
N LEU A 28 10.14 -12.66 -9.68
CA LEU A 28 10.01 -12.89 -8.25
C LEU A 28 9.56 -14.32 -7.94
N PRO A 29 10.26 -15.03 -7.04
CA PRO A 29 9.91 -16.38 -6.68
C PRO A 29 8.54 -16.45 -5.98
N VAL A 30 7.95 -17.64 -6.02
CA VAL A 30 6.65 -17.91 -5.40
C VAL A 30 6.80 -18.70 -4.10
N HIS A 31 7.67 -19.72 -4.10
CA HIS A 31 7.75 -20.73 -3.03
C HIS A 31 8.98 -20.62 -2.12
N GLU A 32 10.04 -19.94 -2.55
CA GLU A 32 11.29 -19.85 -1.80
C GLU A 32 12.02 -18.52 -2.05
N GLY A 33 12.96 -18.16 -1.16
CA GLY A 33 13.73 -16.93 -1.27
C GLY A 33 13.04 -15.70 -0.68
N GLU A 34 13.71 -14.57 -0.78
CA GLU A 34 13.36 -13.32 -0.09
C GLU A 34 11.95 -12.80 -0.44
N PHE A 35 11.48 -13.01 -1.67
CA PHE A 35 10.17 -12.56 -2.15
C PHE A 35 9.10 -13.67 -2.13
N VAL A 36 9.31 -14.73 -1.34
CA VAL A 36 8.35 -15.82 -1.20
C VAL A 36 6.99 -15.31 -0.76
N ARG A 37 5.95 -15.78 -1.45
CA ARG A 37 4.55 -15.43 -1.19
C ARG A 37 3.64 -16.65 -1.01
N GLY A 38 4.24 -17.82 -0.81
CA GLY A 38 3.54 -19.09 -0.61
C GLY A 38 3.06 -19.69 -1.92
N ASP A 39 2.06 -19.08 -2.56
CA ASP A 39 1.52 -19.52 -3.85
C ASP A 39 1.16 -18.33 -4.76
N LEU A 40 0.67 -18.61 -5.97
CA LEU A 40 0.34 -17.57 -6.96
C LEU A 40 -0.83 -16.65 -6.55
N SER A 41 -1.61 -17.00 -5.53
CA SER A 41 -2.63 -16.12 -4.93
C SER A 41 -2.09 -15.28 -3.78
N GLY A 42 -0.89 -15.60 -3.27
CA GLY A 42 -0.25 -14.87 -2.19
C GLY A 42 0.20 -13.47 -2.60
N VAL A 43 0.00 -12.52 -1.68
CA VAL A 43 0.22 -11.08 -1.90
C VAL A 43 1.17 -10.45 -0.88
N VAL A 44 1.65 -11.22 0.10
CA VAL A 44 2.60 -10.75 1.11
C VAL A 44 3.93 -11.46 0.89
N PHE A 45 5.05 -10.73 0.91
CA PHE A 45 6.38 -11.32 0.94
C PHE A 45 6.72 -11.73 2.38
N ILE A 46 6.49 -13.00 2.69
CA ILE A 46 6.43 -13.50 4.07
C ILE A 46 7.78 -13.38 4.79
N GLU A 47 8.88 -13.69 4.12
CA GLU A 47 10.21 -13.61 4.74
C GLU A 47 10.62 -12.16 5.00
N GLN A 48 10.32 -11.21 4.10
CA GLN A 48 10.56 -9.79 4.37
C GLN A 48 9.77 -9.29 5.57
N LEU A 49 8.51 -9.70 5.71
CA LEU A 49 7.69 -9.35 6.86
C LEU A 49 8.28 -9.96 8.15
N ARG A 50 8.69 -11.22 8.10
CA ARG A 50 9.32 -11.92 9.23
C ARG A 50 10.62 -11.23 9.66
N GLU A 51 11.49 -10.90 8.72
CA GLU A 51 12.75 -10.18 8.99
C GLU A 51 12.50 -8.79 9.56
N ALA A 52 11.51 -8.07 9.04
CA ALA A 52 11.13 -6.77 9.58
C ALA A 52 10.59 -6.89 11.02
N VAL A 53 9.68 -7.84 11.28
CA VAL A 53 9.17 -8.08 12.64
C VAL A 53 10.31 -8.43 13.60
N ARG A 54 11.24 -9.30 13.20
CA ARG A 54 12.41 -9.66 14.00
C ARG A 54 13.32 -8.45 14.28
N LYS A 55 13.58 -7.62 13.26
CA LYS A 55 14.42 -6.41 13.37
C LYS A 55 13.78 -5.35 14.27
N LEU A 56 12.48 -5.10 14.10
CA LEU A 56 11.76 -4.04 14.80
C LEU A 56 11.41 -4.40 16.25
N ASN A 57 11.45 -5.70 16.59
CA ASN A 57 11.08 -6.22 17.90
C ASN A 57 12.18 -7.19 18.42
N PRO A 58 13.42 -6.71 18.66
CA PRO A 58 14.58 -7.55 18.99
C PRO A 58 14.43 -8.36 20.29
N GLN A 59 13.46 -8.01 21.13
CA GLN A 59 13.13 -8.71 22.37
C GLN A 59 12.31 -9.99 22.15
N LEU A 60 11.68 -10.15 20.98
CA LEU A 60 10.82 -11.30 20.70
C LEU A 60 11.64 -12.54 20.35
N PRO A 61 11.35 -13.71 20.93
CA PRO A 61 11.90 -14.98 20.43
C PRO A 61 11.30 -15.33 19.05
N GLU A 62 11.98 -16.18 18.28
CA GLU A 62 11.54 -16.56 16.92
C GLU A 62 10.11 -17.11 16.87
N SER A 63 9.67 -17.87 17.88
CA SER A 63 8.29 -18.37 17.95
C SER A 63 7.24 -17.26 18.10
N ALA A 64 7.60 -16.15 18.76
CA ALA A 64 6.76 -14.97 18.89
C ALA A 64 6.75 -14.17 17.58
N VAL A 65 7.89 -14.05 16.90
CA VAL A 65 7.97 -13.47 15.54
C VAL A 65 7.05 -14.22 14.58
N ASP A 66 7.11 -15.56 14.57
CA ASP A 66 6.26 -16.40 13.72
C ASP A 66 4.77 -16.22 14.06
N SER A 67 4.45 -16.07 15.34
CA SER A 67 3.08 -15.79 15.80
C SER A 67 2.57 -14.43 15.33
N VAL A 68 3.44 -13.41 15.34
CA VAL A 68 3.12 -12.07 14.84
C VAL A 68 2.87 -12.09 13.33
N VAL A 69 3.76 -12.72 12.55
CA VAL A 69 3.61 -12.87 11.10
C VAL A 69 2.31 -13.60 10.78
N LYS A 70 2.04 -14.74 11.45
CA LYS A 70 0.81 -15.51 11.27
C LYS A 70 -0.44 -14.71 11.58
N ALA A 71 -0.42 -13.89 12.62
CA ALA A 71 -1.55 -13.02 12.97
C ALA A 71 -1.75 -11.91 11.93
N ALA A 72 -0.66 -11.29 11.45
CA ALA A 72 -0.70 -10.24 10.43
C ALA A 72 -1.18 -10.76 9.06
N THR A 73 -0.88 -12.02 8.72
CA THR A 73 -1.22 -12.62 7.42
C THR A 73 -2.42 -13.58 7.50
N LYS A 74 -3.19 -13.52 8.58
CA LYS A 74 -4.32 -14.41 8.78
C LYS A 74 -5.42 -14.15 7.75
N SER A 75 -5.80 -15.18 7.01
CA SER A 75 -6.97 -15.13 6.14
C SER A 75 -8.25 -15.14 6.97
N ASP A 76 -8.98 -14.04 6.96
CA ASP A 76 -10.32 -13.92 7.57
C ASP A 76 -11.42 -13.93 6.49
N ILE A 77 -12.63 -14.31 6.89
CA ILE A 77 -13.83 -14.26 6.04
C ILE A 77 -14.63 -13.02 6.43
N GLY A 78 -15.22 -12.35 5.44
CA GLY A 78 -16.13 -11.23 5.66
C GLY A 78 -15.93 -10.09 4.68
N ASP A 79 -16.59 -8.97 4.97
CA ASP A 79 -16.52 -7.75 4.17
C ASP A 79 -15.07 -7.25 4.05
N LEU A 80 -14.66 -6.92 2.82
CA LEU A 80 -13.29 -6.53 2.50
C LEU A 80 -12.84 -5.28 3.28
N VAL A 81 -13.72 -4.29 3.46
CA VAL A 81 -13.39 -3.05 4.18
C VAL A 81 -13.24 -3.32 5.68
N VAL A 82 -14.07 -4.21 6.24
CA VAL A 82 -13.92 -4.66 7.64
C VAL A 82 -12.59 -5.40 7.85
N ARG A 83 -12.20 -6.28 6.92
CA ARG A 83 -10.91 -6.97 6.97
C ARG A 83 -9.73 -6.00 6.83
N ASN A 84 -9.83 -5.02 5.92
CA ASN A 84 -8.85 -3.96 5.78
C ASN A 84 -8.73 -3.09 7.03
N GLN A 85 -9.85 -2.80 7.71
CA GLN A 85 -9.84 -2.09 9.00
C GLN A 85 -9.15 -2.90 10.10
N ALA A 86 -9.40 -4.21 10.15
CA ALA A 86 -8.75 -5.09 11.12
C ALA A 86 -7.24 -5.13 10.90
N PHE A 87 -6.79 -5.30 9.65
CA PHE A 87 -5.36 -5.25 9.32
C PHE A 87 -4.75 -3.87 9.62
N TYR A 88 -5.42 -2.77 9.28
CA TYR A 88 -4.91 -1.42 9.57
C TYR A 88 -4.64 -1.20 11.06
N LYS A 89 -5.46 -1.76 11.96
CA LYS A 89 -5.17 -1.73 13.41
C LYS A 89 -3.89 -2.47 13.76
N LEU A 90 -3.67 -3.66 13.18
CA LEU A 90 -2.41 -4.39 13.37
C LEU A 90 -1.21 -3.62 12.84
N LEU A 91 -1.36 -2.98 11.67
CA LEU A 91 -0.33 -2.17 11.05
C LEU A 91 0.03 -0.97 11.92
N ARG A 92 -0.96 -0.19 12.38
CA ARG A 92 -0.78 1.07 13.11
C ARG A 92 -0.43 0.87 14.59
N ASP A 93 -1.14 -0.04 15.26
CA ASP A 93 -1.08 -0.21 16.72
C ASP A 93 -0.16 -1.38 17.13
N GLY A 94 0.28 -2.18 16.16
CA GLY A 94 1.05 -3.40 16.39
C GLY A 94 0.17 -4.64 16.59
N VAL A 95 0.82 -5.80 16.59
CA VAL A 95 0.22 -7.10 16.83
C VAL A 95 0.45 -7.49 18.29
N ARG A 96 -0.64 -7.71 19.04
CA ARG A 96 -0.53 -8.23 20.40
C ARG A 96 0.07 -9.64 20.36
N VAL A 97 1.17 -9.85 21.05
CA VAL A 97 1.85 -11.15 21.16
C VAL A 97 2.14 -11.47 22.63
N GLU A 98 1.96 -12.73 22.98
CA GLU A 98 2.27 -13.26 24.31
C GLU A 98 3.38 -14.30 24.17
N TYR A 99 4.43 -14.19 24.99
CA TYR A 99 5.59 -15.07 24.91
C TYR A 99 6.24 -15.24 26.29
N GLN A 100 7.04 -16.29 26.45
CA GLN A 100 7.84 -16.50 27.66
C GLN A 100 9.26 -15.99 27.46
N ALA A 101 9.76 -15.24 28.44
CA ALA A 101 11.16 -14.85 28.53
C ALA A 101 11.56 -14.84 30.01
N ASP A 102 12.74 -15.39 30.32
CA ASP A 102 13.28 -15.46 31.69
C ASP A 102 12.35 -16.15 32.71
N GLY A 103 11.51 -17.07 32.25
CA GLY A 103 10.54 -17.79 33.11
C GLY A 103 9.24 -17.02 33.39
N GLU A 104 9.08 -15.81 32.83
CA GLU A 104 7.88 -14.98 32.97
C GLU A 104 7.11 -14.86 31.66
N GLN A 105 5.78 -14.70 31.76
CA GLN A 105 4.92 -14.40 30.61
C GLN A 105 4.95 -12.89 30.34
N LYS A 106 5.37 -12.51 29.13
CA LYS A 106 5.37 -11.13 28.64
C LYS A 106 4.27 -10.93 27.59
N ILE A 107 3.69 -9.74 27.59
CA ILE A 107 2.65 -9.32 26.62
C ILE A 107 3.10 -8.00 26.01
N GLU A 108 3.20 -7.97 24.69
CA GLU A 108 3.69 -6.80 23.96
C GLU A 108 2.89 -6.53 22.69
N MET A 109 3.05 -5.31 22.15
CA MET A 109 2.52 -4.90 20.86
C MET A 109 3.68 -4.89 19.85
N ALA A 110 3.82 -5.97 19.09
CA ALA A 110 4.88 -6.11 18.10
C ALA A 110 4.62 -5.23 16.88
N ARG A 111 5.61 -4.43 16.49
CA ARG A 111 5.52 -3.54 15.33
C ARG A 111 5.71 -4.30 14.02
N LEU A 112 4.89 -3.99 13.02
CA LEU A 112 5.08 -4.47 11.63
C LEU A 112 5.87 -3.46 10.77
N VAL A 113 5.77 -2.18 11.13
CA VAL A 113 6.39 -1.04 10.46
C VAL A 113 6.89 -0.07 11.53
N ASP A 114 8.04 0.56 11.28
CA ASP A 114 8.56 1.65 12.08
C ASP A 114 8.12 2.99 11.49
N PHE A 115 7.07 3.58 12.06
CA PHE A 115 6.57 4.88 11.64
C PHE A 115 7.42 6.06 12.11
N GLU A 116 8.37 5.86 13.02
CA GLU A 116 9.18 6.95 13.55
C GLU A 116 10.50 7.09 12.78
N HIS A 117 11.05 5.97 12.32
CA HIS A 117 12.32 5.91 11.58
C HIS A 117 12.10 5.13 10.29
N TRP A 118 11.80 5.85 9.21
CA TRP A 118 11.42 5.23 7.93
C TRP A 118 12.52 4.32 7.39
N GLU A 119 13.79 4.65 7.63
CA GLU A 119 14.98 3.89 7.22
C GLU A 119 15.07 2.50 7.85
N ASN A 120 14.30 2.23 8.92
CA ASN A 120 14.21 0.90 9.50
C ASN A 120 13.36 -0.05 8.65
N ASN A 121 12.57 0.47 7.72
CA ASN A 121 11.70 -0.29 6.84
C ASN A 121 12.33 -0.48 5.46
N ARG A 122 11.85 -1.50 4.75
CA ARG A 122 12.19 -1.75 3.35
C ARG A 122 11.02 -1.39 2.45
N PHE A 123 11.29 -0.62 1.41
CA PHE A 123 10.31 -0.15 0.43
C PHE A 123 10.62 -0.77 -0.93
N VAL A 124 9.67 -1.50 -1.51
CA VAL A 124 9.85 -2.17 -2.82
C VAL A 124 8.67 -1.87 -3.74
N ALA A 125 8.94 -1.33 -4.92
CA ALA A 125 7.99 -1.17 -6.00
C ALA A 125 8.10 -2.36 -6.96
N VAL A 126 6.99 -3.06 -7.17
CA VAL A 126 6.94 -4.25 -8.04
C VAL A 126 5.94 -4.00 -9.15
N ASN A 127 6.38 -4.09 -10.41
CA ASN A 127 5.48 -4.13 -11.57
C ASN A 127 5.29 -5.56 -12.06
N GLN A 128 4.25 -5.80 -12.87
CA GLN A 128 4.04 -7.09 -13.55
C GLN A 128 3.94 -8.31 -12.62
N LEU A 129 3.50 -8.11 -11.37
CA LEU A 129 3.28 -9.21 -10.41
C LEU A 129 1.98 -9.95 -10.75
N GLU A 130 2.10 -11.22 -11.12
CA GLU A 130 0.94 -12.05 -11.41
C GLU A 130 0.30 -12.59 -10.12
N ILE A 131 -1.00 -12.28 -9.94
CA ILE A 131 -1.81 -12.75 -8.82
C ILE A 131 -2.97 -13.57 -9.37
N ARG A 132 -3.12 -14.82 -8.88
CA ARG A 132 -4.19 -15.73 -9.26
C ARG A 132 -5.55 -15.20 -8.79
N SER A 133 -6.48 -15.06 -9.73
CA SER A 133 -7.85 -14.62 -9.44
C SER A 133 -8.68 -15.76 -8.85
N ARG A 134 -9.55 -15.42 -7.89
CA ARG A 134 -10.56 -16.35 -7.34
C ARG A 134 -11.63 -16.74 -8.36
N LYS A 135 -11.80 -15.94 -9.42
CA LYS A 135 -12.73 -16.21 -10.53
C LYS A 135 -12.06 -16.93 -11.71
N GLY A 136 -10.80 -17.36 -11.54
CA GLY A 136 -10.00 -17.99 -12.59
C GLY A 136 -9.13 -17.00 -13.35
N GLY A 137 -8.02 -17.49 -13.92
CA GLY A 137 -7.02 -16.65 -14.57
C GLY A 137 -6.13 -15.88 -13.58
N LYS A 138 -5.64 -14.72 -14.01
CA LYS A 138 -4.71 -13.87 -13.26
C LYS A 138 -5.04 -12.39 -13.44
N ARG A 139 -4.67 -11.59 -12.44
CA ARG A 139 -4.68 -10.13 -12.49
C ARG A 139 -3.27 -9.62 -12.25
N ILE A 140 -2.94 -8.52 -12.91
CA ILE A 140 -1.61 -7.92 -12.90
C ILE A 140 -1.82 -6.41 -12.73
N PRO A 141 -1.82 -5.90 -11.49
CA PRO A 141 -1.77 -4.46 -11.26
C PRO A 141 -0.48 -3.89 -11.84
N ASP A 142 -0.53 -2.65 -12.32
CA ASP A 142 0.63 -2.03 -12.98
C ASP A 142 1.83 -1.91 -12.03
N ILE A 143 1.61 -1.33 -10.83
CA ILE A 143 2.63 -1.24 -9.78
C ILE A 143 2.00 -1.52 -8.41
N ILE A 144 2.68 -2.32 -7.60
CA ILE A 144 2.36 -2.53 -6.18
C ILE A 144 3.54 -2.05 -5.34
N GLY A 145 3.26 -1.15 -4.40
CA GLY A 145 4.23 -0.65 -3.42
C GLY A 145 4.16 -1.46 -2.13
N PHE A 146 5.26 -2.13 -1.80
CA PHE A 146 5.44 -2.94 -0.61
C PHE A 146 6.24 -2.20 0.46
N VAL A 147 5.82 -2.33 1.72
CA VAL A 147 6.60 -1.93 2.91
C VAL A 147 6.77 -3.14 3.80
N ASN A 148 8.01 -3.56 4.06
CA ASN A 148 8.32 -4.76 4.84
C ASN A 148 7.56 -6.01 4.34
N GLY A 149 7.43 -6.16 3.02
CA GLY A 149 6.70 -7.26 2.40
C GLY A 149 5.17 -7.14 2.37
N LEU A 150 4.58 -6.07 2.92
CA LEU A 150 3.13 -5.82 2.91
C LEU A 150 2.72 -4.93 1.72
N PRO A 151 1.72 -5.29 0.90
CA PRO A 151 1.32 -4.51 -0.28
C PRO A 151 0.41 -3.33 0.12
N LEU A 152 1.01 -2.18 0.44
CA LEU A 152 0.29 -1.04 1.01
C LEU A 152 -0.22 -0.05 -0.05
N VAL A 153 0.36 -0.04 -1.25
CA VAL A 153 -0.03 0.89 -2.33
C VAL A 153 -0.26 0.12 -3.62
N VAL A 154 -1.30 0.46 -4.38
CA VAL A 154 -1.55 -0.13 -5.71
C VAL A 154 -1.82 0.98 -6.72
N PHE A 155 -1.14 0.92 -7.85
CA PHE A 155 -1.26 1.84 -8.97
C PHE A 155 -1.98 1.17 -10.14
N GLU A 156 -2.80 1.95 -10.82
CA GLU A 156 -3.32 1.67 -12.16
C GLU A 156 -3.05 2.89 -13.06
N LEU A 157 -2.33 2.65 -14.14
CA LEU A 157 -1.84 3.63 -15.08
C LEU A 157 -2.56 3.42 -16.41
N LYS A 158 -2.81 4.49 -17.15
CA LYS A 158 -3.43 4.44 -18.48
C LYS A 158 -2.69 5.36 -19.44
N ASN A 159 -2.89 5.13 -20.73
CA ASN A 159 -2.27 5.93 -21.78
C ASN A 159 -3.07 7.24 -22.00
N PRO A 160 -2.48 8.44 -21.85
CA PRO A 160 -3.17 9.74 -21.91
C PRO A 160 -3.76 10.06 -23.29
N LEU A 161 -3.38 9.28 -24.31
CA LEU A 161 -3.78 9.49 -25.70
C LEU A 161 -5.00 8.65 -26.10
N ARG A 162 -5.62 7.92 -25.15
CA ARG A 162 -6.77 7.04 -25.40
C ARG A 162 -8.06 7.53 -24.72
N GLU A 163 -8.71 8.53 -25.33
CA GLU A 163 -10.05 9.02 -24.96
C GLU A 163 -10.17 9.68 -23.56
N SER A 164 -11.22 10.49 -23.39
CA SER A 164 -11.45 11.32 -22.18
C SER A 164 -11.91 10.54 -20.93
N ALA A 165 -11.77 9.21 -20.89
CA ALA A 165 -12.32 8.33 -19.84
C ALA A 165 -11.25 7.46 -19.14
N ASP A 166 -9.96 7.73 -19.33
CA ASP A 166 -8.86 6.87 -18.87
C ASP A 166 -8.81 6.68 -17.35
N LEU A 167 -8.98 7.75 -16.57
CA LEU A 167 -9.00 7.63 -15.10
C LEU A 167 -10.19 6.80 -14.58
N LEU A 168 -11.35 6.87 -15.24
CA LEU A 168 -12.51 6.06 -14.86
C LEU A 168 -12.26 4.58 -15.21
N GLN A 169 -11.59 4.30 -16.33
CA GLN A 169 -11.18 2.94 -16.68
C GLN A 169 -10.17 2.37 -15.68
N ALA A 170 -9.15 3.14 -15.30
CA ALA A 170 -8.21 2.75 -14.23
C ALA A 170 -8.93 2.48 -12.90
N PHE A 171 -9.90 3.33 -12.52
CA PHE A 171 -10.72 3.11 -11.34
C PHE A 171 -11.55 1.82 -11.43
N ASN A 172 -12.20 1.56 -12.56
CA ASN A 172 -12.99 0.35 -12.78
C ASN A 172 -12.13 -0.93 -12.75
N GLN A 173 -10.85 -0.83 -13.10
CA GLN A 173 -9.91 -1.93 -12.93
C GLN A 173 -9.72 -2.29 -11.45
N PHE A 174 -9.66 -1.31 -10.55
CA PHE A 174 -9.66 -1.57 -9.11
C PHE A 174 -10.95 -2.24 -8.63
N GLU A 175 -12.11 -1.87 -9.15
CA GLU A 175 -13.37 -2.56 -8.80
C GLU A 175 -13.32 -4.05 -9.21
N THR A 176 -12.76 -4.35 -10.38
CA THR A 176 -12.53 -5.73 -10.82
C THR A 176 -11.57 -6.46 -9.89
N TYR A 177 -10.47 -5.82 -9.49
CA TYR A 177 -9.49 -6.45 -8.61
C TYR A 177 -10.01 -6.67 -7.18
N LYS A 178 -10.83 -5.76 -6.64
CA LYS A 178 -11.44 -5.93 -5.32
C LYS A 178 -12.34 -7.16 -5.27
N ASP A 179 -12.95 -7.53 -6.38
CA ASP A 179 -13.79 -8.72 -6.54
C ASP A 179 -12.96 -9.99 -6.81
N GLU A 180 -11.89 -9.90 -7.60
CA GLU A 180 -11.13 -11.08 -8.06
C GLU A 180 -9.88 -11.44 -7.25
N ILE A 181 -9.17 -10.44 -6.73
CA ILE A 181 -7.94 -10.57 -5.95
C ILE A 181 -8.04 -9.77 -4.63
N ALA A 182 -9.20 -9.88 -3.97
CA ALA A 182 -9.55 -9.16 -2.74
C ALA A 182 -8.47 -9.21 -1.64
N GLU A 183 -7.68 -10.29 -1.57
CA GLU A 183 -6.61 -10.44 -0.57
C GLU A 183 -5.53 -9.35 -0.67
N LEU A 184 -5.25 -8.83 -1.87
CA LEU A 184 -4.35 -7.69 -2.05
C LEU A 184 -4.86 -6.46 -1.28
N PHE A 185 -6.17 -6.24 -1.31
CA PHE A 185 -6.83 -5.07 -0.74
C PHE A 185 -7.12 -5.20 0.75
N VAL A 186 -6.85 -6.35 1.37
CA VAL A 186 -6.85 -6.47 2.84
C VAL A 186 -5.74 -5.60 3.42
N TYR A 187 -4.60 -5.49 2.75
CA TYR A 187 -3.42 -4.76 3.22
C TYR A 187 -3.33 -3.33 2.70
N ASN A 188 -4.02 -3.03 1.60
CA ASN A 188 -3.95 -1.75 0.90
C ASN A 188 -4.27 -0.54 1.81
N GLN A 189 -3.44 0.51 1.74
CA GLN A 189 -3.64 1.78 2.43
C GLN A 189 -4.09 2.90 1.50
N THR A 190 -3.63 2.91 0.25
CA THR A 190 -4.04 3.90 -0.75
C THR A 190 -4.02 3.33 -2.16
N LEU A 191 -4.92 3.83 -3.01
CA LEU A 191 -5.04 3.47 -4.42
C LEU A 191 -4.73 4.69 -5.27
N ILE A 192 -3.93 4.52 -6.31
CA ILE A 192 -3.51 5.60 -7.20
C ILE A 192 -3.93 5.25 -8.63
N ILE A 193 -4.59 6.19 -9.30
CA ILE A 193 -4.88 6.11 -10.73
C ILE A 193 -4.19 7.26 -11.44
N SER A 194 -3.66 7.03 -12.64
CA SER A 194 -3.10 8.09 -13.45
C SER A 194 -3.16 7.78 -14.94
N ASP A 195 -3.28 8.82 -15.77
CA ASP A 195 -3.06 8.75 -17.22
C ASP A 195 -1.68 9.32 -17.61
N GLY A 196 -0.77 9.51 -16.65
CA GLY A 196 0.56 10.10 -16.88
C GLY A 196 0.61 11.62 -16.82
N ILE A 197 -0.53 12.33 -16.94
CA ILE A 197 -0.62 13.78 -16.72
C ILE A 197 -1.43 14.04 -15.45
N ALA A 198 -2.66 13.52 -15.42
CA ALA A 198 -3.52 13.59 -14.28
C ALA A 198 -3.26 12.41 -13.34
N ALA A 199 -3.32 12.66 -12.04
CA ALA A 199 -3.19 11.63 -11.03
C ALA A 199 -4.19 11.84 -9.89
N ARG A 200 -4.81 10.76 -9.43
CA ARG A 200 -5.76 10.78 -8.33
C ARG A 200 -5.41 9.69 -7.34
N LEU A 201 -5.65 9.98 -6.06
CA LEU A 201 -5.60 8.98 -5.00
C LEU A 201 -6.94 8.84 -4.31
N GLY A 202 -7.22 7.64 -3.81
CA GLY A 202 -8.42 7.32 -3.07
C GLY A 202 -8.22 6.16 -2.10
N SER A 203 -9.16 6.04 -1.15
CA SER A 203 -9.21 4.91 -0.23
C SER A 203 -9.90 3.70 -0.86
N LEU A 204 -9.74 2.53 -0.24
CA LEU A 204 -10.39 1.28 -0.64
C LEU A 204 -11.90 1.39 -0.88
N SER A 205 -12.62 2.16 -0.06
CA SER A 205 -14.08 2.34 -0.16
C SER A 205 -14.49 3.69 -0.78
N ALA A 206 -13.56 4.42 -1.37
CA ALA A 206 -13.86 5.61 -2.15
C ALA A 206 -14.53 5.21 -3.46
N ASP A 207 -15.59 5.93 -3.83
CA ASP A 207 -16.09 5.95 -5.20
C ASP A 207 -15.18 6.86 -6.06
N PHE A 208 -15.38 6.83 -7.37
CA PHE A 208 -14.57 7.62 -8.30
C PHE A 208 -14.56 9.13 -7.99
N GLN A 209 -15.68 9.69 -7.50
CA GLN A 209 -15.75 11.13 -7.16
C GLN A 209 -14.86 11.49 -5.97
N ARG A 210 -14.55 10.52 -5.11
CA ARG A 210 -13.65 10.67 -3.96
C ARG A 210 -12.19 10.32 -4.27
N PHE A 211 -11.87 9.95 -5.52
CA PHE A 211 -10.50 9.95 -6.01
C PHE A 211 -10.12 11.38 -6.39
N THR A 212 -9.21 12.00 -5.63
CA THR A 212 -8.88 13.43 -5.77
C THR A 212 -7.40 13.63 -6.08
N PRO A 213 -6.99 14.75 -6.71
CA PRO A 213 -5.58 15.06 -6.91
C PRO A 213 -4.85 15.15 -5.58
N TRP A 214 -3.55 14.82 -5.57
CA TRP A 214 -2.68 15.12 -4.44
C TRP A 214 -2.53 16.63 -4.31
N LYS A 215 -2.86 17.18 -3.13
CA LYS A 215 -2.80 18.62 -2.90
C LYS A 215 -1.54 18.94 -2.11
N VAL A 216 -0.63 19.67 -2.73
CA VAL A 216 0.43 20.38 -2.03
C VAL A 216 -0.11 21.76 -1.65
N VAL A 217 -0.01 22.10 -0.36
CA VAL A 217 -0.44 23.39 0.17
C VAL A 217 0.81 24.13 0.62
N ASP A 218 1.04 25.32 0.05
CA ASP A 218 2.10 26.23 0.51
C ASP A 218 1.58 27.03 1.72
N GLU A 219 2.03 26.65 2.93
CA GLU A 219 1.63 27.32 4.16
C GLU A 219 2.15 28.77 4.25
N LYS A 220 3.28 29.09 3.60
CA LYS A 220 3.87 30.45 3.61
C LYS A 220 3.09 31.43 2.73
N ASN A 221 2.30 30.92 1.80
CA ASN A 221 1.51 31.74 0.88
C ASN A 221 -0.01 31.54 1.09
N GLN A 222 -0.50 31.76 2.32
CA GLN A 222 -1.93 31.69 2.67
C GLN A 222 -2.63 30.36 2.34
N SER A 223 -1.89 29.24 2.33
CA SER A 223 -2.43 27.95 1.90
C SER A 223 -2.93 27.96 0.43
N ALA A 224 -2.30 28.77 -0.43
CA ALA A 224 -2.59 28.78 -1.85
C ALA A 224 -2.36 27.38 -2.45
N ARG A 225 -3.32 26.95 -3.27
CA ARG A 225 -3.23 25.66 -3.97
C ARG A 225 -2.20 25.79 -5.09
N LEU A 226 -1.20 24.92 -5.07
CA LEU A 226 -0.30 24.78 -6.21
C LEU A 226 -0.95 23.85 -7.23
N TYR A 227 -1.16 24.36 -8.44
CA TYR A 227 -1.54 23.57 -9.60
C TYR A 227 -0.24 23.18 -10.31
N PHE A 228 -0.05 21.89 -10.55
CA PHE A 228 1.11 21.38 -11.28
C PHE A 228 0.65 20.88 -12.64
N ASP A 229 1.45 21.14 -13.67
CA ASP A 229 1.21 20.64 -15.03
C ASP A 229 1.39 19.11 -15.12
N ASP A 230 2.09 18.52 -14.13
CA ASP A 230 2.29 17.07 -13.98
C ASP A 230 1.85 16.65 -12.56
N GLU A 231 0.60 16.20 -12.45
CA GLU A 231 0.02 15.80 -11.17
C GLU A 231 0.58 14.46 -10.68
N LEU A 232 1.02 13.58 -11.59
CA LEU A 232 1.64 12.31 -11.23
C LEU A 232 2.96 12.53 -10.51
N GLN A 233 3.86 13.33 -11.09
CA GLN A 233 5.14 13.66 -10.44
C GLN A 233 4.92 14.36 -9.10
N SER A 234 3.92 15.24 -9.02
CA SER A 234 3.56 15.94 -7.78
C SER A 234 3.07 14.98 -6.70
N LEU A 235 2.23 14.00 -7.06
CA LEU A 235 1.78 12.95 -6.15
C LEU A 235 2.95 12.09 -5.68
N LEU A 236 3.80 11.62 -6.61
CA LEU A 236 4.96 10.81 -6.26
C LEU A 236 5.89 11.55 -5.29
N ASN A 237 6.16 12.83 -5.54
CA ASN A 237 7.07 13.64 -4.72
C ASN A 237 6.50 14.04 -3.37
N GLY A 238 5.18 14.14 -3.26
CA GLY A 238 4.51 14.58 -2.03
C GLY A 238 4.02 13.44 -1.15
N LEU A 239 3.75 12.26 -1.71
CA LEU A 239 3.22 11.11 -0.98
C LEU A 239 4.17 9.91 -0.98
N MET A 240 4.89 9.66 -2.08
CA MET A 240 5.64 8.41 -2.23
C MET A 240 7.08 8.49 -1.71
N LYS A 241 7.48 9.57 -1.02
CA LYS A 241 8.67 9.48 -0.17
C LYS A 241 8.38 8.53 0.99
N PRO A 242 9.34 7.66 1.38
CA PRO A 242 9.17 6.74 2.50
C PRO A 242 8.53 7.37 3.75
N GLU A 243 9.07 8.49 4.21
CA GLU A 243 8.58 9.23 5.37
C GLU A 243 7.16 9.78 5.16
N ASP A 244 6.90 10.42 4.02
CA ASP A 244 5.60 11.01 3.69
C ASP A 244 4.49 9.93 3.58
N LEU A 245 4.82 8.76 3.03
CA LEU A 245 3.91 7.63 2.94
C LEU A 245 3.58 7.06 4.32
N LEU A 246 4.58 6.91 5.19
CA LEU A 246 4.38 6.40 6.53
C LEU A 246 3.52 7.35 7.37
N ASP A 247 3.78 8.66 7.28
CA ASP A 247 2.96 9.69 7.93
C ASP A 247 1.53 9.70 7.38
N TYR A 248 1.37 9.59 6.06
CA TYR A 248 0.07 9.43 5.41
C TYR A 248 -0.71 8.25 6.01
N ILE A 249 -0.07 7.08 6.07
CA ILE A 249 -0.68 5.86 6.60
C ILE A 249 -1.05 6.03 8.07
N ARG A 250 -0.17 6.61 8.90
CA ARG A 250 -0.37 6.72 10.35
C ARG A 250 -1.45 7.72 10.73
N TYR A 251 -1.48 8.87 10.07
CA TYR A 251 -2.27 10.02 10.53
C TYR A 251 -3.47 10.35 9.64
N PHE A 252 -3.45 9.95 8.38
CA PHE A 252 -4.46 10.39 7.40
C PHE A 252 -5.37 9.27 6.89
N VAL A 253 -5.14 8.01 7.31
CA VAL A 253 -6.07 6.89 7.10
C VAL A 253 -6.99 6.72 8.29
N LEU A 254 -8.31 6.73 8.04
CA LEU A 254 -9.33 6.57 9.08
C LEU A 254 -10.48 5.67 8.61
N PHE A 255 -11.20 5.12 9.59
CA PHE A 255 -12.38 4.31 9.35
C PHE A 255 -13.53 4.82 10.20
N GLU A 256 -14.71 4.90 9.61
CA GLU A 256 -15.95 5.26 10.30
C GLU A 256 -17.08 4.31 9.88
N ARG A 257 -18.21 4.41 10.59
CA ARG A 257 -19.46 3.74 10.22
C ARG A 257 -20.37 4.78 9.59
N ASP A 258 -20.90 4.49 8.41
CA ASP A 258 -21.91 5.35 7.79
C ASP A 258 -23.26 5.27 8.53
N SER A 259 -24.25 6.02 8.06
CA SER A 259 -25.60 6.04 8.65
C SER A 259 -26.30 4.67 8.66
N ASN A 260 -25.85 3.74 7.82
CA ASN A 260 -26.39 2.38 7.71
C ASN A 260 -25.54 1.35 8.49
N GLY A 261 -24.53 1.80 9.23
CA GLY A 261 -23.61 0.94 9.97
C GLY A 261 -22.57 0.23 9.11
N LYS A 262 -22.41 0.59 7.83
CA LYS A 262 -21.36 0.04 6.96
C LYS A 262 -20.01 0.68 7.30
N THR A 263 -18.96 -0.13 7.40
CA THR A 263 -17.60 0.41 7.55
C THR A 263 -17.18 1.08 6.27
N ILE A 264 -16.69 2.31 6.37
CA ILE A 264 -16.06 3.04 5.27
C ILE A 264 -14.65 3.48 5.68
N LYS A 265 -13.70 3.28 4.77
CA LYS A 265 -12.35 3.83 4.83
C LYS A 265 -12.34 5.22 4.20
N LYS A 266 -11.79 6.20 4.90
CA LYS A 266 -11.51 7.54 4.37
C LYS A 266 -10.02 7.82 4.46
N SER A 267 -9.58 8.67 3.57
CA SER A 267 -8.23 9.23 3.58
C SER A 267 -8.31 10.72 3.35
N ARG A 268 -7.48 11.49 4.06
CA ARG A 268 -7.37 12.93 3.84
C ARG A 268 -6.20 13.17 2.88
N HIS A 269 -6.50 13.71 1.70
CA HIS A 269 -5.53 13.89 0.62
C HIS A 269 -4.80 15.24 0.68
N THR A 270 -4.39 15.66 1.87
CA THR A 270 -3.69 16.94 2.09
C THR A 270 -2.71 16.77 3.23
N ILE A 271 -1.41 16.86 2.92
CA ILE A 271 -0.33 16.93 3.89
C ILE A 271 0.28 18.32 3.81
N ASN A 272 0.50 18.91 4.98
CA ASN A 272 1.17 20.20 5.10
C ASN A 272 2.68 19.97 5.00
N ILE A 273 3.35 20.58 4.03
CA ILE A 273 4.82 20.55 3.99
C ILE A 273 5.30 21.77 4.79
N THR A 274 5.85 21.53 5.98
CA THR A 274 6.66 22.54 6.67
C THR A 274 8.09 22.41 6.13
N ALA A 275 8.45 23.31 5.21
CA ALA A 275 9.84 23.53 4.81
C ALA A 275 10.41 24.79 5.48
#